data_AF-A0A3D8SDP2-F1
#
_entry.id   AF-A0A3D8SDP2-F1
#
_cell.length_a   1.000
_cell.length_b   1.000
_cell.length_c   1.000
_cell.angle_alpha   90.00
_cell.angle_beta   90.00
_cell.angle_gamma   90.00
#
_symmetry.space_group_name_H-M   'P 1'
#
loop_
_entity.id
_entity.type
_entity.pdbx_description
1 polymer ?
#
loop_
_entity_poly.entity_id
_entity_poly.type
_entity_poly.pdbx_seq_one_letter_code
_entity_poly.pdbx_strand_id
1 'polypeptide(L)' 'MLFFSFFKTLVDHEVTVELKNDIQIRGTLKSVDQYLNIKLDDISVVEELKYPHLVSAEDMATS' A
#
# COMPACT_ATOMS: atom_id res chain seq x y z
N MET A 1 20.41 9.22 5.26
CA MET A 1 19.42 8.18 4.87
C MET A 1 18.53 7.77 6.05
N LEU A 2 18.03 8.72 6.85
CA LEU A 2 17.27 8.40 8.07
C LEU A 2 15.96 7.68 7.75
N PHE A 3 15.18 8.22 6.80
CA PHE A 3 13.89 7.65 6.41
C PHE A 3 14.02 6.30 5.68
N PHE A 4 15.03 6.15 4.82
CA PHE A 4 15.32 4.85 4.21
C PHE A 4 15.61 3.78 5.28
N SER A 5 16.48 4.08 6.25
CA SER A 5 16.77 3.16 7.35
C SER A 5 15.56 2.89 8.23
N PHE A 6 14.72 3.91 8.49
CA PHE A 6 13.48 3.75 9.23
C PHE A 6 12.48 2.84 8.50
N PHE A 7 12.23 3.06 7.21
CA PHE A 7 11.31 2.17 6.46
C PHE A 7 11.86 0.75 6.33
N LYS A 8 13.18 0.54 6.34
CA LYS A 8 13.77 -0.80 6.43
C LYS A 8 13.40 -1.52 7.73
N THR A 9 13.18 -0.83 8.85
CA THR A 9 12.71 -1.45 10.09
C THR A 9 11.21 -1.79 10.06
N LEU A 10 10.48 -1.33 9.05
CA LEU A 10 9.04 -1.61 8.87
C LEU A 10 8.80 -2.69 7.81
N VAL A 11 9.84 -3.31 7.24
CA VAL A 11 9.67 -4.42 6.30
C VAL A 11 8.98 -5.60 6.99
N ASP A 12 8.08 -6.25 6.26
CA ASP A 12 7.16 -7.30 6.73
C ASP A 12 6.14 -6.84 7.81
N HIS A 13 6.00 -5.53 8.02
CA HIS A 13 4.92 -4.94 8.81
C HIS A 13 3.81 -4.38 7.91
N GLU A 14 2.58 -4.41 8.41
CA GLU A 14 1.43 -3.78 7.77
C GLU A 14 1.51 -2.26 7.89
N VAL A 15 1.32 -1.57 6.77
CA VAL A 15 1.34 -0.11 6.68
C VAL A 15 0.18 0.39 5.82
N THR A 16 -0.24 1.63 6.06
CA THR A 16 -1.15 2.36 5.17
C THR A 16 -0.37 3.49 4.52
N VAL A 17 -0.36 3.53 3.19
CA VAL A 17 0.27 4.57 2.39
C VAL A 17 -0.82 5.45 1.79
N GLU A 18 -0.81 6.73 2.14
CA GLU A 18 -1.64 7.76 1.51
C GLU A 18 -0.89 8.42 0.36
N LEU A 19 -1.46 8.35 -0.84
CA LEU A 19 -0.93 8.95 -2.05
C LEU A 19 -1.39 10.41 -2.17
N LYS A 20 -0.69 11.21 -2.97
CA LYS A 20 -0.99 12.65 -3.18
C LYS A 20 -2.37 12.92 -3.81
N ASN A 21 -3.04 11.90 -4.31
CA ASN A 21 -4.39 11.97 -4.88
C ASN A 21 -5.45 11.41 -3.91
N ASP A 22 -5.13 11.40 -2.61
CA ASP A 22 -6.00 11.00 -1.49
C ASP A 22 -6.38 9.51 -1.48
N ILE A 23 -5.73 8.68 -2.30
CA ILE A 23 -5.92 7.22 -2.27
C ILE A 23 -5.10 6.66 -1.10
N GLN A 24 -5.76 5.85 -0.27
CA GLN A 24 -5.12 5.11 0.80
C GLN A 24 -5.01 3.62 0.42
N ILE A 25 -3.78 3.12 0.41
CA ILE A 25 -3.48 1.71 0.13
C ILE A 25 -2.91 1.10 1.41
N ARG A 26 -3.59 0.08 1.94
CA ARG A 26 -3.11 -0.73 3.04
C ARG A 26 -2.43 -1.97 2.48
N GLY A 27 -1.34 -2.41 3.08
CA GLY A 27 -0.68 -3.67 2.71
C GLY A 27 0.57 -3.92 3.53
N THR A 28 1.23 -5.05 3.27
CA THR A 28 2.48 -5.42 3.95
C THR A 28 3.67 -4.80 3.23
N LEU A 29 4.50 -4.01 3.93
CA LEU A 29 5.69 -3.40 3.34
C LEU A 29 6.73 -4.46 2.99
N LYS A 30 6.91 -4.76 1.70
CA LYS A 30 7.84 -5.80 1.27
C LYS A 30 9.25 -5.30 1.03
N SER A 31 9.38 -4.12 0.45
CA SER A 31 10.69 -3.50 0.20
C SER A 31 10.60 -2.00 0.06
N VAL A 32 11.69 -1.32 0.43
CA VAL A 32 11.92 0.10 0.19
C VAL A 32 13.31 0.30 -0.43
N ASP A 33 13.44 1.25 -1.34
CA ASP A 33 14.72 1.66 -1.94
C ASP A 33 15.20 3.05 -1.44
N GLN A 34 16.37 3.49 -1.91
CA GLN A 34 16.98 4.76 -1.51
C GLN A 34 16.18 6.02 -1.93
N TYR A 35 15.27 5.89 -2.90
CA TYR A 35 14.36 6.94 -3.35
C TYR A 35 13.01 6.87 -2.64
N LEU A 36 12.87 5.95 -1.69
CA LEU A 36 11.63 5.65 -0.95
C LEU A 36 10.52 5.08 -1.84
N ASN A 37 10.87 4.45 -2.96
CA ASN A 37 9.91 3.61 -3.67
C ASN A 37 9.57 2.41 -2.79
N ILE A 38 8.27 2.17 -2.61
CA ILE A 38 7.71 1.14 -1.72
C ILE A 38 7.06 0.06 -2.57
N LYS A 39 7.33 -1.19 -2.24
CA LYS A 39 6.56 -2.34 -2.70
C LYS A 39 5.69 -2.84 -1.55
N LEU A 40 4.40 -2.99 -1.79
CA LEU A 40 3.45 -3.61 -0.87
C LEU A 40 3.00 -4.96 -1.44
N ASP A 41 2.83 -5.96 -0.58
CA ASP A 41 2.12 -7.21 -0.87
C ASP A 41 0.76 -7.21 -0.14
N ASP A 42 -0.17 -8.05 -0.56
CA ASP A 42 -1.51 -8.23 0.04
C ASP A 42 -2.27 -6.90 0.25
N ILE A 43 -2.37 -6.12 -0.85
CA ILE A 43 -2.91 -4.76 -0.79
C ILE A 43 -4.45 -4.72 -0.73
N SER A 44 -4.98 -3.71 -0.05
CA SER A 44 -6.40 -3.33 -0.07
C SER A 44 -6.55 -1.81 -0.14
N VAL A 45 -7.62 -1.31 -0.75
CA VAL A 45 -7.92 0.13 -0.80
C VAL A 45 -8.86 0.46 0.37
N VAL A 46 -8.57 1.50 1.14
CA VAL A 46 -9.37 1.79 2.36
C VAL A 46 -10.75 2.38 2.03
N GLU A 47 -10.91 3.01 0.86
CA GLU A 47 -12.18 3.59 0.35
C GLU A 47 -12.57 3.01 -1.03
N GLU A 48 -12.70 1.68 -1.14
CA GLU A 48 -13.00 0.97 -2.41
C GLU A 48 -14.20 1.54 -3.17
N LEU A 49 -15.26 1.95 -2.45
CA LEU A 49 -16.50 2.49 -3.03
C LEU A 49 -16.29 3.81 -3.79
N LYS A 50 -15.25 4.56 -3.45
CA LYS A 50 -14.91 5.84 -4.11
C LYS A 50 -14.02 5.63 -5.35
N TYR A 51 -13.33 4.49 -5.44
CA TYR A 51 -12.40 4.17 -6.52
C TYR A 51 -12.63 2.74 -7.06
N PRO A 52 -13.79 2.46 -7.69
CA PRO A 52 -14.16 1.10 -8.12
C PRO A 52 -13.22 0.49 -9.17
N HIS A 53 -12.40 1.30 -9.86
CA HIS A 53 -11.42 0.84 -10.84
C HIS A 53 -10.11 0.32 -10.24
N LEU A 54 -9.91 0.49 -8.93
CA LEU A 54 -8.74 0.00 -8.20
C LEU A 54 -8.98 -1.34 -7.49
N VAL A 55 -10.23 -1.82 -7.53
CA VAL A 55 -10.66 -3.10 -6.99
C VAL A 55 -10.46 -4.17 -8.08
N SER A 56 -9.83 -5.29 -7.75
CA SER A 56 -9.67 -6.40 -8.71
C SER A 56 -11.04 -7.02 -9.01
N ALA A 57 -11.23 -7.51 -10.24
CA ALA A 57 -12.49 -8.17 -10.63
C ALA A 57 -12.81 -9.42 -9.78
N GLU A 58 -11.79 -10.01 -9.15
CA GLU A 58 -11.94 -11.15 -8.24
C GLU A 58 -12.66 -10.77 -6.94
N ASP A 59 -12.43 -9.57 -6.39
CA ASP A 59 -13.08 -9.11 -5.15
C ASP A 59 -14.57 -8.76 -5.34
N MET A 60 -14.94 -8.35 -6.56
CA MET A 60 -16.35 -8.09 -6.92
C MET A 60 -17.22 -9.36 -6.97
N ALA A 61 -16.63 -10.55 -7.08
CA ALA A 61 -17.38 -11.80 -7.19
C ALA A 61 -17.80 -12.40 -5.84
N THR A 62 -17.30 -11.86 -4.72
CA THR A 62 -17.51 -12.39 -3.36
C THR A 62 -18.37 -11.52 -2.44
N SER A 63 -18.99 -10.46 -2.94
CA SER A 63 -19.94 -9.61 -2.18
C SER A 63 -21.40 -9.83 -2.55
#